data_AF-A0A0Q5D232-F1
#
_entry.id   AF-A0A0Q5D232-F1
#
_cell.length_a   1.000
_cell.length_b   1.000
_cell.length_c   1.000
_cell.angle_alpha   90.00
_cell.angle_beta   90.00
_cell.angle_gamma   90.00
#
_symmetry.space_group_name_H-M   'P 1'
#
loop_
_entity.id
_entity.type
_entity.pdbx_description
1 polymer ?
#
loop_
_entity_poly.entity_id
_entity_poly.type
_entity_poly.pdbx_seq_one_letter_code
_entity_poly.pdbx_strand_id
1 'polypeptide(L)'
;MKRFQWPLLGIVTLWLTLAIYFKWSRAGCGRIWSEACTGLAWQRFGDFITLGWISSYQDLLAGLAALAGGASVVMAYQMQARDAKRHRDADARDDALAACSIASQRFIDIGSSLSTMIIGPNSLSTEFIVAQYKRLAYIDSMLATITIAQVREIESFNPVRGGDELGLIADTYALARILQYAGDNLDAEGRFPLKTTADIPPGMLNNGRIVQRAHMGVLRSFFDWSNTSD
;
A
#
# COMPACT_ATOMS: atom_id res chain seq x y z
N MET A 1 15.99 13.60 -1.63
CA MET A 1 15.51 14.80 -2.36
C MET A 1 16.60 15.88 -2.54
N LYS A 2 17.82 15.52 -2.99
CA LYS A 2 18.96 16.49 -3.10
C LYS A 2 19.41 16.83 -4.54
N ARG A 3 18.80 16.23 -5.57
CA ARG A 3 19.29 16.36 -6.97
C ARG A 3 18.71 17.55 -7.76
N PHE A 4 17.66 18.21 -7.26
CA PHE A 4 16.98 19.31 -7.98
C PHE A 4 17.49 20.72 -7.62
N GLN A 5 18.36 20.86 -6.61
CA GLN A 5 18.88 22.17 -6.20
C GLN A 5 19.98 22.70 -7.14
N TRP A 6 20.73 21.80 -7.78
CA TRP A 6 21.84 22.14 -8.68
C TRP A 6 21.44 22.89 -9.97
N PRO A 7 20.39 22.49 -10.73
CA PRO A 7 20.02 23.20 -11.94
C PRO A 7 19.43 24.59 -11.66
N LEU A 8 18.68 24.75 -10.57
CA LEU A 8 18.15 26.05 -10.14
C LEU A 8 19.27 27.03 -9.77
N LEU A 9 20.28 26.55 -9.04
CA LEU A 9 21.44 27.38 -8.71
C LEU A 9 22.18 27.82 -9.98
N GLY A 10 22.36 26.90 -10.93
CA GLY A 10 23.00 27.19 -12.22
C GLY A 10 22.27 28.28 -13.01
N ILE A 11 20.95 28.19 -13.12
CA ILE A 11 20.12 29.19 -13.82
C ILE A 11 20.20 30.55 -13.13
N VAL A 12 20.14 30.59 -11.80
CA VAL A 12 20.26 31.84 -11.03
C VAL A 12 21.65 32.46 -11.21
N THR A 13 22.72 31.66 -11.18
CA THR A 13 24.09 32.17 -11.39
C THR A 13 24.32 32.66 -12.83
N LEU A 14 23.79 31.95 -13.83
CA LEU A 14 23.87 32.37 -15.23
C LEU A 14 23.10 33.67 -15.48
N TRP A 15 21.94 33.83 -14.85
CA TRP A 15 21.15 35.04 -14.94
C TRP A 15 21.86 36.23 -14.27
N LEU A 16 22.45 36.02 -13.10
CA LEU A 16 23.26 37.04 -12.40
C LEU A 16 24.48 37.47 -13.22
N THR A 17 25.22 36.54 -13.82
CA THR A 17 26.39 36.88 -14.65
C THR A 17 25.98 37.65 -15.91
N LEU A 18 24.89 37.26 -16.57
CA LEU A 18 24.34 38.01 -17.71
C LEU A 18 23.87 39.41 -17.33
N ALA A 19 23.23 39.57 -16.16
CA ALA A 19 22.77 40.87 -15.67
C ALA A 19 23.94 41.80 -15.35
N ILE A 20 25.00 41.28 -14.72
CA ILE A 20 26.23 42.03 -14.45
C ILE A 20 26.91 42.42 -15.77
N TYR A 21 26.99 41.50 -16.73
CA TYR A 21 27.58 41.76 -18.05
C TYR A 21 26.82 42.83 -18.84
N PHE A 22 25.48 42.75 -18.89
CA PHE A 22 24.65 43.77 -19.55
C PHE A 22 24.72 45.14 -18.86
N LYS A 23 24.83 45.16 -17.53
CA LYS A 23 25.04 46.39 -16.77
C LYS A 23 26.39 47.01 -17.10
N TRP A 24 27.43 46.18 -17.24
CA TRP A 24 28.77 46.62 -17.62
C TRP A 24 28.82 47.17 -19.05
N SER A 25 28.15 46.52 -20.01
CA SER A 25 28.13 46.98 -21.41
C SER A 25 27.34 48.27 -21.63
N ARG A 26 26.32 48.55 -20.81
CA ARG A 26 25.53 49.80 -20.88
C ARG A 26 26.10 50.95 -20.08
N ALA A 27 26.94 50.69 -19.09
CA ALA A 27 27.65 51.74 -18.37
C ALA A 27 28.78 52.26 -19.28
N GLY A 28 28.49 53.26 -20.12
CA GLY A 28 29.47 53.92 -21.02
C GLY A 28 30.64 54.62 -20.31
N CYS A 29 30.92 54.30 -19.05
CA CYS A 29 32.09 54.74 -18.31
C CYS A 29 33.27 53.83 -18.62
N GLY A 30 34.15 54.25 -19.54
CA GLY A 30 35.36 53.51 -19.90
C GLY A 30 36.40 53.31 -18.78
N ARG A 31 36.18 53.84 -17.57
CA ARG A 31 37.04 53.64 -16.38
C ARG A 31 36.20 53.53 -15.11
N ILE A 32 36.46 52.48 -14.34
CA ILE A 32 35.71 52.04 -13.14
C ILE A 32 35.79 53.05 -11.97
N TRP A 33 36.68 54.04 -12.03
CA TRP A 33 37.05 54.92 -10.91
C TRP A 33 37.05 56.42 -11.27
N SER A 34 36.20 56.88 -12.19
CA SER A 34 35.94 58.32 -12.29
C SER A 34 34.91 58.72 -11.22
N GLU A 35 35.15 59.81 -10.50
CA GLU A 35 34.29 60.30 -9.41
C GLU A 35 32.83 60.52 -9.85
N ALA A 36 32.62 60.85 -11.14
CA ALA A 36 31.29 60.99 -11.73
C ALA A 36 30.52 59.65 -11.82
N CYS A 37 31.24 58.54 -12.00
CA CYS A 37 30.61 57.22 -12.18
C CYS A 37 30.39 56.50 -10.84
N THR A 38 31.19 56.79 -9.80
CA THR A 38 30.96 56.29 -8.43
C THR A 38 29.74 56.94 -7.78
N GLY A 39 29.49 58.23 -8.02
CA GLY A 39 28.26 58.90 -7.55
C GLY A 39 26.99 58.30 -8.15
N LEU A 40 26.98 58.07 -9.47
CA LEU A 40 25.86 57.44 -10.18
C LEU A 40 25.66 55.98 -9.74
N ALA A 41 26.74 55.25 -9.47
CA ALA A 41 26.69 53.89 -8.96
C ALA A 41 26.08 53.83 -7.56
N TRP A 42 26.43 54.76 -6.66
CA TRP A 42 25.86 54.82 -5.32
C TRP A 42 24.38 55.18 -5.35
N GLN A 43 23.98 56.11 -6.21
CA GLN A 43 22.58 56.51 -6.35
C GLN A 43 21.72 55.35 -6.87
N ARG A 44 22.22 54.62 -7.88
CA ARG A 44 21.58 53.41 -8.41
C ARG A 44 21.56 52.24 -7.42
N PHE A 45 22.58 52.14 -6.55
CA PHE A 45 22.61 51.15 -5.48
C PHE A 45 21.62 51.50 -4.37
N GLY A 46 21.46 52.79 -4.07
CA GLY A 46 20.38 53.31 -3.23
C GLY A 46 19.00 52.94 -3.76
N ASP A 47 18.73 53.16 -5.05
CA ASP A 47 17.48 52.75 -5.72
C ASP A 47 17.26 51.22 -5.73
N PHE A 48 18.35 50.45 -5.71
CA PHE A 48 18.28 49.00 -5.60
C PHE A 48 17.89 48.55 -4.18
N ILE A 49 18.47 49.19 -3.15
CA ILE A 49 18.16 48.96 -1.73
C ILE A 49 16.73 49.41 -1.39
N THR A 50 16.29 50.57 -1.91
CA THR A 50 14.93 51.08 -1.69
C THR A 50 13.88 50.37 -2.54
N LEU A 51 14.27 49.33 -3.29
CA LEU A 51 13.39 48.51 -4.14
C LEU A 51 12.66 49.32 -5.23
N GLY A 52 13.14 50.51 -5.60
CA GLY A 52 12.52 51.36 -6.62
C GLY A 52 12.43 50.68 -7.99
N TRP A 53 13.31 49.72 -8.26
CA TRP A 53 13.28 48.90 -9.48
C TRP A 53 12.05 47.97 -9.55
N ILE A 54 11.43 47.59 -8.43
CA ILE A 54 10.28 46.67 -8.44
C ILE A 54 9.11 47.22 -9.25
N SER A 55 8.86 48.54 -9.23
CA SER A 55 7.76 49.13 -10.01
C SER A 55 7.93 48.93 -11.51
N SER A 56 9.18 48.91 -11.99
CA SER A 56 9.51 48.71 -13.40
C SER A 56 9.44 47.25 -13.83
N TYR A 57 9.44 46.31 -12.88
CA TYR A 57 9.41 44.85 -13.13
C TYR A 57 8.22 44.16 -12.48
N GLN A 58 7.20 44.92 -12.09
CA GLN A 58 6.04 44.41 -11.36
C GLN A 58 5.34 43.28 -12.11
N ASP A 59 5.12 43.44 -13.42
CA ASP A 59 4.49 42.42 -14.26
C ASP A 59 5.32 41.15 -14.40
N LEU A 60 6.65 41.30 -14.45
CA LEU A 60 7.59 40.18 -14.56
C LEU A 60 7.65 39.38 -13.25
N LEU A 61 7.70 40.09 -12.11
CA LEU A 61 7.62 39.50 -10.78
C LEU A 61 6.25 38.85 -10.53
N ALA A 62 5.16 39.46 -10.98
CA ALA A 62 3.82 38.90 -10.91
C ALA A 62 3.72 37.60 -11.73
N GLY A 63 4.25 37.58 -12.95
CA GLY A 63 4.32 36.37 -13.78
C GLY A 63 5.15 35.26 -13.13
N LEU A 64 6.28 35.60 -12.52
CA LEU A 64 7.14 34.64 -11.82
C LEU A 64 6.48 34.10 -10.54
N ALA A 65 5.78 34.96 -9.79
CA ALA A 65 4.97 34.55 -8.65
C ALA A 65 3.80 33.65 -9.07
N ALA A 66 3.15 33.92 -10.21
CA ALA A 66 2.09 33.07 -10.75
C ALA A 66 2.61 31.68 -11.14
N LEU A 67 3.81 31.59 -11.75
CA LEU A 67 4.46 30.32 -12.05
C LEU A 67 4.87 29.55 -10.79
N ALA A 68 5.44 30.24 -9.80
CA ALA A 68 5.80 29.64 -8.51
C ALA A 68 4.55 29.13 -7.78
N GLY A 69 3.47 29.91 -7.79
CA GLY A 69 2.15 29.51 -7.28
C GLY A 69 1.62 28.27 -7.99
N GLY A 70 1.60 28.25 -9.33
CA GLY A 70 1.18 27.09 -10.12
C GLY A 70 2.01 25.83 -9.84
N ALA A 71 3.34 25.96 -9.76
CA ALA A 71 4.23 24.84 -9.45
C ALA A 71 4.00 24.27 -8.04
N SER A 72 3.79 25.14 -7.04
CA SER A 72 3.51 24.72 -5.67
C SER A 72 2.22 23.91 -5.56
N VAL A 73 1.17 24.30 -6.29
CA VAL A 73 -0.11 23.60 -6.34
C VAL A 73 0.05 22.21 -6.95
N VAL A 74 0.76 22.07 -8.07
CA VAL A 74 1.02 20.76 -8.69
C VAL A 74 1.79 19.84 -7.73
N MET A 75 2.79 20.38 -7.03
CA MET A 75 3.57 19.61 -6.05
C MET A 75 2.70 19.16 -4.86
N ALA A 76 1.82 20.03 -4.36
CA ALA A 76 0.87 19.69 -3.30
C ALA A 76 -0.09 18.58 -3.74
N TYR A 77 -0.64 18.64 -4.97
CA TYR A 77 -1.49 17.59 -5.52
C TYR A 77 -0.76 16.24 -5.65
N GLN A 78 0.51 16.25 -6.04
CA GLN A 78 1.28 15.00 -6.12
C GLN A 78 1.51 14.37 -4.75
N MET A 79 1.71 15.17 -3.71
CA MET A 79 1.82 14.67 -2.33
C MET A 79 0.49 14.09 -1.86
N GLN A 80 -0.61 14.83 -2.04
CA GLN A 80 -1.95 14.36 -1.70
C GLN A 80 -2.32 13.06 -2.43
N ALA A 81 -1.98 12.93 -3.72
CA ALA A 81 -2.24 11.70 -4.47
C ALA A 81 -1.47 10.50 -3.92
N ARG A 82 -0.23 10.70 -3.46
CA ARG A 82 0.58 9.64 -2.85
C ARG A 82 0.07 9.26 -1.47
N ASP A 83 -0.29 10.23 -0.65
CA ASP A 83 -0.83 9.98 0.68
C ASP A 83 -2.21 9.33 0.60
N ALA A 84 -3.07 9.79 -0.32
CA ALA A 84 -4.35 9.15 -0.61
C ALA A 84 -4.19 7.71 -1.09
N LYS A 85 -3.16 7.41 -1.89
CA LYS A 85 -2.85 6.03 -2.28
C LYS A 85 -2.45 5.21 -1.06
N ARG A 86 -1.53 5.71 -0.23
CA ARG A 86 -1.08 5.02 0.99
C ARG A 86 -2.21 4.75 1.98
N HIS A 87 -3.13 5.71 2.16
CA HIS A 87 -4.31 5.52 2.99
C HIS A 87 -5.23 4.43 2.44
N ARG A 88 -5.48 4.42 1.12
CA ARG A 88 -6.28 3.36 0.49
C ARG A 88 -5.64 1.98 0.60
N ASP A 89 -4.33 1.89 0.42
CA ASP A 89 -3.60 0.63 0.52
C ASP A 89 -3.63 0.10 1.97
N ALA A 90 -3.51 1.00 2.96
CA ALA A 90 -3.65 0.65 4.39
C ALA A 90 -5.08 0.20 4.73
N ASP A 91 -6.10 0.94 4.30
CA ASP A 91 -7.51 0.57 4.51
C ASP A 91 -7.83 -0.79 3.88
N ALA A 92 -7.31 -1.04 2.67
CA ALA A 92 -7.48 -2.33 1.97
C ALA A 92 -6.83 -3.48 2.73
N ARG A 93 -5.66 -3.26 3.34
CA ARG A 93 -4.98 -4.24 4.19
C ARG A 93 -5.77 -4.53 5.45
N ASP A 94 -6.28 -3.52 6.13
CA ASP A 94 -7.08 -3.69 7.35
C ASP A 94 -8.39 -4.44 7.06
N ASP A 95 -9.04 -4.13 5.94
CA ASP A 95 -10.22 -4.84 5.43
C ASP A 95 -9.92 -6.31 5.09
N ALA A 96 -8.78 -6.58 4.47
CA ALA A 96 -8.32 -7.94 4.15
C ALA A 96 -8.03 -8.76 5.41
N LEU A 97 -7.35 -8.16 6.40
CA LEU A 97 -7.06 -8.78 7.69
C LEU A 97 -8.36 -9.11 8.44
N ALA A 98 -9.32 -8.19 8.46
CA ALA A 98 -10.64 -8.41 9.05
C ALA A 98 -11.41 -9.54 8.33
N ALA A 99 -11.35 -9.60 7.00
CA ALA A 99 -11.99 -10.67 6.24
C ALA A 99 -11.39 -12.05 6.54
N CYS A 100 -10.06 -12.15 6.59
CA CYS A 100 -9.36 -13.38 6.94
C CYS A 100 -9.67 -13.84 8.36
N SER A 101 -9.66 -12.93 9.35
CA SER A 101 -9.91 -13.28 10.75
C SER A 101 -11.36 -13.73 10.98
N ILE A 102 -12.33 -13.03 10.39
CA ILE A 102 -13.75 -13.40 10.44
C ILE A 102 -13.96 -14.76 9.78
N ALA A 103 -13.45 -14.97 8.56
CA ALA A 103 -13.62 -16.24 7.85
C ALA A 103 -12.94 -17.40 8.61
N SER A 104 -11.71 -17.20 9.10
CA SER A 104 -10.99 -18.18 9.92
C SER A 104 -11.78 -18.58 11.15
N GLN A 105 -12.29 -17.61 11.92
CA GLN A 105 -13.08 -17.90 13.12
C GLN A 105 -14.34 -18.70 12.78
N ARG A 106 -15.02 -18.35 11.67
CA ARG A 106 -16.20 -19.09 11.24
C ARG A 106 -15.91 -20.53 10.86
N PHE A 107 -14.79 -20.81 10.18
CA PHE A 107 -14.39 -22.19 9.92
C PHE A 107 -14.06 -22.94 11.21
N ILE A 108 -13.40 -22.31 12.18
CA ILE A 108 -13.17 -22.93 13.51
C ILE A 108 -14.51 -23.27 14.19
N ASP A 109 -15.46 -22.33 14.19
CA ASP A 109 -16.79 -22.54 14.77
C ASP A 109 -17.52 -23.71 14.08
N ILE A 110 -17.48 -23.77 12.74
CA ILE A 110 -18.06 -24.86 11.94
C ILE A 110 -17.37 -26.19 12.27
N GLY A 111 -16.04 -26.24 12.28
CA GLY A 111 -15.28 -27.46 12.60
C GLY A 111 -15.56 -27.96 14.01
N SER A 112 -15.73 -27.05 14.98
CA SER A 112 -16.11 -27.41 16.35
C SER A 112 -17.55 -27.94 16.43
N SER A 113 -18.48 -27.34 15.68
CA SER A 113 -19.88 -27.77 15.61
C SER A 113 -20.02 -29.15 14.96
N LEU A 114 -19.26 -29.40 13.89
CA LEU A 114 -19.17 -30.71 13.25
C LEU A 114 -18.61 -31.75 14.23
N SER A 115 -17.49 -31.44 14.91
CA SER A 115 -16.85 -32.39 15.84
C SER A 115 -17.70 -32.78 17.06
N THR A 116 -18.65 -31.92 17.46
CA THR A 116 -19.51 -32.17 18.62
C THR A 116 -20.83 -32.82 18.24
N MET A 117 -21.18 -32.85 16.94
CA MET A 117 -22.46 -33.40 16.44
C MET A 117 -23.72 -32.78 17.08
N ILE A 118 -23.60 -31.62 17.72
CA ILE A 118 -24.70 -31.02 18.52
C ILE A 118 -25.74 -30.35 17.61
N ILE A 119 -25.41 -30.02 16.36
CA ILE A 119 -26.29 -29.20 15.52
C ILE A 119 -26.43 -29.80 14.12
N GLY A 120 -27.68 -29.98 13.68
CA GLY A 120 -28.00 -30.42 12.32
C GLY A 120 -27.55 -29.38 11.27
N PRO A 121 -27.33 -29.81 10.01
CA PRO A 121 -26.70 -29.00 8.96
C PRO A 121 -27.37 -27.65 8.67
N ASN A 122 -28.65 -27.48 9.02
CA ASN A 122 -29.42 -26.25 8.80
C ASN A 122 -29.03 -25.06 9.70
N SER A 123 -28.13 -25.24 10.67
CA SER A 123 -27.64 -24.16 11.55
C SER A 123 -26.26 -23.62 11.18
N LEU A 124 -25.55 -24.25 10.24
CA LEU A 124 -24.22 -23.85 9.83
C LEU A 124 -24.35 -22.68 8.84
N SER A 125 -24.48 -21.47 9.37
CA SER A 125 -24.61 -20.27 8.51
C SER A 125 -23.28 -19.96 7.81
N THR A 126 -23.14 -20.43 6.57
CA THR A 126 -22.01 -20.15 5.68
C THR A 126 -22.12 -18.79 5.01
N GLU A 127 -23.27 -18.12 5.10
CA GLU A 127 -23.56 -16.82 4.47
C GLU A 127 -22.51 -15.76 4.80
N PHE A 128 -22.00 -15.73 6.03
CA PHE A 128 -20.95 -14.79 6.43
C PHE A 128 -19.63 -15.03 5.69
N ILE A 129 -19.27 -16.29 5.41
CA ILE A 129 -18.07 -16.65 4.66
C ILE A 129 -18.25 -16.26 3.19
N VAL A 130 -19.43 -16.54 2.62
CA VAL A 130 -19.78 -16.15 1.23
C VAL A 130 -19.76 -14.63 1.07
N ALA A 131 -20.22 -13.86 2.06
CA ALA A 131 -20.17 -12.41 2.05
C ALA A 131 -18.72 -11.86 2.00
N GLN A 132 -17.74 -12.58 2.55
CA GLN A 132 -16.32 -12.20 2.48
C GLN A 132 -15.65 -12.55 1.14
N TYR A 133 -16.33 -13.29 0.23
CA TYR A 133 -15.72 -13.80 -1.00
C TYR A 133 -15.00 -12.73 -1.82
N LYS A 134 -15.63 -11.56 -2.03
CA LYS A 134 -15.04 -10.48 -2.82
C LYS A 134 -13.74 -9.96 -2.21
N ARG A 135 -13.64 -9.96 -0.88
CA ARG A 135 -12.45 -9.52 -0.15
C ARG A 135 -11.36 -10.58 -0.21
N LEU A 136 -11.72 -11.86 -0.02
CA LEU A 136 -10.78 -12.96 -0.19
C LEU A 136 -10.22 -13.03 -1.62
N ALA A 137 -11.06 -12.77 -2.63
CA ALA A 137 -10.64 -12.75 -4.03
C ALA A 137 -9.71 -11.57 -4.37
N TYR A 138 -9.79 -10.48 -3.60
CA TYR A 138 -8.83 -9.37 -3.68
C TYR A 138 -7.47 -9.76 -3.09
N ILE A 139 -7.46 -10.50 -1.98
CA ILE A 139 -6.24 -11.02 -1.35
C ILE A 139 -5.54 -11.99 -2.30
N ASP A 140 -6.27 -13.02 -2.74
CA ASP A 140 -5.81 -14.04 -3.69
C ASP A 140 -7.00 -14.83 -4.26
N SER A 141 -7.02 -15.00 -5.58
CA SER A 141 -8.12 -15.68 -6.27
C SER A 141 -8.17 -17.18 -5.97
N MET A 142 -7.02 -17.82 -5.69
CA MET A 142 -6.94 -19.23 -5.33
C MET A 142 -7.49 -19.44 -3.92
N LEU A 143 -7.12 -18.58 -2.96
CA LEU A 143 -7.65 -18.60 -1.60
C LEU A 143 -9.18 -18.49 -1.59
N ALA A 144 -9.73 -17.55 -2.37
CA ALA A 144 -11.19 -17.40 -2.50
C ALA A 144 -11.87 -18.64 -3.11
N THR A 145 -11.25 -19.23 -4.14
CA THR A 145 -11.76 -20.43 -4.81
C THR A 145 -11.80 -21.62 -3.87
N ILE A 146 -10.71 -21.85 -3.13
CA ILE A 146 -10.62 -22.91 -2.12
C ILE A 146 -11.66 -22.70 -1.02
N THR A 147 -11.81 -21.45 -0.56
CA THR A 147 -12.78 -21.11 0.48
C THR A 147 -14.21 -21.46 0.06
N ILE A 148 -14.62 -21.09 -1.15
CA ILE A 148 -15.96 -21.42 -1.66
C ILE A 148 -16.13 -22.90 -1.94
N ALA A 149 -15.08 -23.58 -2.42
CA ALA A 149 -15.13 -25.03 -2.60
C ALA A 149 -15.41 -25.73 -1.26
N GLN A 150 -14.72 -25.33 -0.19
CA GLN A 150 -14.94 -25.88 1.15
C GLN A 150 -16.34 -25.57 1.68
N VAL A 151 -16.84 -24.34 1.49
CA VAL A 151 -18.21 -23.96 1.88
C VAL A 151 -19.24 -24.86 1.19
N ARG A 152 -19.10 -25.11 -0.11
CA ARG A 152 -20.00 -26.01 -0.84
C ARG A 152 -19.93 -27.44 -0.32
N GLU A 153 -18.74 -27.91 0.04
CA GLU A 153 -18.55 -29.24 0.60
C GLU A 153 -19.27 -29.37 1.95
N ILE A 154 -19.11 -28.37 2.83
CA ILE A 154 -19.82 -28.28 4.12
C ILE A 154 -21.33 -28.25 3.93
N GLU A 155 -21.85 -27.45 2.99
CA GLU A 155 -23.28 -27.37 2.69
C GLU A 155 -23.84 -28.67 2.11
N SER A 156 -23.02 -29.41 1.36
CA SER A 156 -23.40 -30.72 0.79
C SER A 156 -23.24 -31.89 1.76
N PHE A 157 -22.57 -31.68 2.89
CA PHE A 157 -22.28 -32.71 3.86
C PHE A 157 -23.57 -33.19 4.53
N ASN A 158 -23.81 -34.50 4.43
CA ASN A 158 -24.93 -35.15 5.08
C ASN A 158 -24.42 -36.26 6.01
N PRO A 159 -24.46 -36.07 7.34
CA PRO A 159 -23.92 -37.04 8.28
C PRO A 159 -24.64 -38.40 8.21
N VAL A 160 -25.89 -38.45 7.75
CA VAL A 160 -26.68 -39.69 7.63
C VAL A 160 -26.14 -40.61 6.51
N ARG A 161 -25.44 -40.05 5.52
CA ARG A 161 -24.91 -40.82 4.37
C ARG A 161 -23.51 -41.39 4.59
N GLY A 162 -22.92 -41.25 5.78
CA GLY A 162 -21.61 -41.82 6.09
C GLY A 162 -20.46 -41.16 5.33
N GLY A 163 -20.52 -39.83 5.15
CA GLY A 163 -19.42 -39.06 4.55
C GLY A 163 -18.16 -39.07 5.43
N ASP A 164 -17.02 -38.72 4.84
CA ASP A 164 -15.74 -38.58 5.55
C ASP A 164 -15.74 -37.33 6.47
N GLU A 165 -16.39 -37.48 7.62
CA GLU A 165 -16.55 -36.43 8.62
C GLU A 165 -15.19 -35.95 9.16
N LEU A 166 -14.26 -36.88 9.41
CA LEU A 166 -12.92 -36.57 9.90
C LEU A 166 -12.13 -35.75 8.89
N GLY A 167 -12.23 -36.09 7.59
CA GLY A 167 -11.59 -35.32 6.54
C GLY A 167 -12.16 -33.91 6.41
N LEU A 168 -13.48 -33.77 6.41
CA LEU A 168 -14.14 -32.47 6.32
C LEU A 168 -13.78 -31.55 7.51
N ILE A 169 -13.73 -32.11 8.72
CA ILE A 169 -13.32 -31.37 9.93
C ILE A 169 -11.85 -30.95 9.79
N ALA A 170 -10.95 -31.86 9.39
CA ALA A 170 -9.54 -31.56 9.23
C ALA A 170 -9.31 -30.46 8.18
N ASP A 171 -9.98 -30.53 7.04
CA ASP A 171 -9.87 -29.53 5.96
C ASP A 171 -10.45 -28.18 6.39
N THR A 172 -11.54 -28.18 7.17
CA THR A 172 -12.12 -26.95 7.74
C THR A 172 -11.15 -26.24 8.69
N TYR A 173 -10.50 -26.98 9.59
CA TYR A 173 -9.47 -26.40 10.46
C TYR A 173 -8.21 -25.98 9.69
N ALA A 174 -7.80 -26.77 8.70
CA ALA A 174 -6.65 -26.43 7.85
C ALA A 174 -6.89 -25.12 7.10
N LEU A 175 -8.08 -24.93 6.51
CA LEU A 175 -8.45 -23.71 5.82
C LEU A 175 -8.48 -22.50 6.77
N ALA A 176 -9.00 -22.66 7.99
CA ALA A 176 -8.95 -21.59 8.99
C ALA A 176 -7.51 -21.14 9.26
N ARG A 177 -6.58 -22.08 9.40
CA ARG A 177 -5.15 -21.76 9.59
C ARG A 177 -4.50 -21.14 8.38
N ILE A 178 -4.86 -21.56 7.17
CA ILE A 178 -4.40 -20.91 5.94
C ILE A 178 -4.88 -19.46 5.90
N LEU A 179 -6.14 -19.19 6.24
CA LEU A 179 -6.69 -17.84 6.29
C LEU A 179 -6.02 -16.97 7.36
N GLN A 180 -5.77 -17.53 8.54
CA GLN A 180 -5.03 -16.84 9.60
C GLN A 180 -3.60 -16.50 9.14
N TYR A 181 -2.88 -17.47 8.58
CA TYR A 181 -1.53 -17.27 8.05
C TYR A 181 -1.49 -16.23 6.93
N ALA A 182 -2.45 -16.29 6.00
CA ALA A 182 -2.58 -15.30 4.94
C ALA A 182 -2.81 -13.89 5.50
N GLY A 183 -3.66 -13.76 6.53
CA GLY A 183 -3.90 -12.50 7.24
C GLY A 183 -2.66 -11.93 7.93
N ASP A 184 -1.86 -12.79 8.56
CA ASP A 184 -0.63 -12.40 9.25
C ASP A 184 0.51 -11.99 8.28
N ASN A 185 0.46 -12.48 7.04
CA ASN A 185 1.50 -12.29 6.02
C ASN A 185 1.04 -11.42 4.83
N LEU A 186 0.00 -10.59 5.01
CA LEU A 186 -0.43 -9.63 3.99
C LEU A 186 0.67 -8.62 3.66
N ASP A 187 0.83 -8.32 2.37
CA ASP A 187 1.70 -7.24 1.92
C ASP A 187 1.10 -5.84 2.25
N ALA A 188 1.82 -4.78 1.86
CA ALA A 188 1.38 -3.41 2.08
C ALA A 188 0.10 -3.05 1.30
N GLU A 189 -0.24 -3.80 0.25
CA GLU A 189 -1.45 -3.63 -0.56
C GLU A 189 -2.60 -4.54 -0.08
N GLY A 190 -2.39 -5.34 0.97
CA GLY A 190 -3.40 -6.28 1.49
C GLY A 190 -3.53 -7.56 0.65
N ARG A 191 -2.48 -7.98 -0.06
CA ARG A 191 -2.45 -9.21 -0.87
C ARG A 191 -1.55 -10.27 -0.26
N PHE A 192 -1.84 -11.53 -0.59
CA PHE A 192 -1.04 -12.67 -0.16
C PHE A 192 -0.99 -13.74 -1.27
N PRO A 193 0.11 -13.87 -2.01
CA PRO A 193 0.17 -14.80 -3.13
C PRO A 193 0.30 -16.24 -2.63
N LEU A 194 -0.82 -16.93 -2.46
CA LEU A 194 -0.88 -18.27 -1.87
C LEU A 194 -0.08 -19.28 -2.70
N LYS A 195 -0.13 -19.18 -4.03
CA LYS A 195 0.55 -20.12 -4.94
C LYS A 195 2.09 -20.05 -4.85
N THR A 196 2.65 -18.89 -4.54
CA THR A 196 4.11 -18.71 -4.46
C THR A 196 4.65 -18.90 -3.05
N THR A 197 3.78 -18.80 -2.05
CA THR A 197 4.13 -18.97 -0.64
C THR A 197 4.01 -20.45 -0.28
N ALA A 198 5.02 -21.23 -0.65
CA ALA A 198 4.94 -22.68 -0.69
C ALA A 198 4.93 -23.39 0.68
N ASP A 199 5.23 -22.69 1.77
CA ASP A 199 5.61 -23.36 3.02
C ASP A 199 4.85 -22.82 4.23
N ILE A 200 3.55 -23.14 4.34
CA ILE A 200 2.82 -22.89 5.59
C ILE A 200 3.31 -23.92 6.63
N PRO A 201 3.86 -23.49 7.78
CA PRO A 201 4.41 -24.42 8.74
C PRO A 201 3.29 -25.27 9.36
N PRO A 202 3.42 -26.61 9.35
CA PRO A 202 2.39 -27.53 9.87
C PRO A 202 2.18 -27.36 11.38
N GLY A 203 3.14 -26.76 12.10
CA GLY A 203 2.98 -26.38 13.50
C GLY A 203 1.79 -25.45 13.77
N MET A 204 1.29 -24.72 12.77
CA MET A 204 0.08 -23.90 12.90
C MET A 204 -1.21 -24.71 12.99
N LEU A 205 -1.19 -25.98 12.58
CA LEU A 205 -2.31 -26.90 12.71
C LEU A 205 -2.46 -27.45 14.14
N ASN A 206 -1.45 -27.23 15.00
CA ASN A 206 -1.25 -28.00 16.23
C ASN A 206 -2.08 -27.52 17.44
N ASN A 207 -3.39 -27.37 17.25
CA ASN A 207 -4.36 -27.13 18.33
C ASN A 207 -5.18 -28.38 18.70
N GLY A 208 -4.76 -29.59 18.30
CA GLY A 208 -5.36 -30.83 18.78
C GLY A 208 -5.20 -32.01 17.82
N ARG A 209 -5.46 -33.23 18.34
CA ARG A 209 -5.39 -34.54 17.67
C ARG A 209 -6.27 -34.68 16.40
N ILE A 210 -7.02 -33.65 16.04
CA ILE A 210 -8.10 -33.66 15.04
C ILE A 210 -7.53 -33.48 13.63
N VAL A 211 -6.49 -32.66 13.45
CA VAL A 211 -5.92 -32.38 12.12
C VAL A 211 -4.69 -33.25 11.87
N GLN A 212 -4.93 -34.51 11.51
CA GLN A 212 -3.85 -35.41 11.05
C GLN A 212 -3.66 -35.29 9.54
N ARG A 213 -2.41 -35.40 9.10
CA ARG A 213 -2.04 -35.41 7.67
C ARG A 213 -2.82 -36.43 6.84
N ALA A 214 -3.18 -37.56 7.45
CA ALA A 214 -3.91 -38.63 6.80
C ALA A 214 -5.38 -38.29 6.51
N HIS A 215 -5.97 -37.35 7.25
CA HIS A 215 -7.37 -36.95 7.09
C HIS A 215 -7.55 -35.74 6.16
N MET A 216 -6.50 -34.96 5.90
CA MET A 216 -6.60 -33.80 5.01
C MET A 216 -6.61 -34.20 3.53
N GLY A 217 -7.50 -33.57 2.76
CA GLY A 217 -7.61 -33.76 1.32
C GLY A 217 -6.60 -32.90 0.55
N VAL A 218 -7.11 -32.10 -0.40
CA VAL A 218 -6.28 -31.27 -1.30
C VAL A 218 -5.50 -30.20 -0.54
N LEU A 219 -6.02 -29.76 0.62
CA LEU A 219 -5.40 -28.73 1.45
C LEU A 219 -4.06 -29.14 2.06
N ARG A 220 -3.78 -30.45 2.12
CA ARG A 220 -2.49 -30.99 2.57
C ARG A 220 -1.31 -30.40 1.80
N SER A 221 -1.50 -30.06 0.52
CA SER A 221 -0.41 -29.58 -0.35
C SER A 221 0.10 -28.17 -0.03
N PHE A 222 -0.64 -27.39 0.76
CA PHE A 222 -0.22 -26.03 1.17
C PHE A 222 0.69 -26.00 2.39
N PHE A 223 0.89 -27.15 3.06
CA PHE A 223 1.71 -27.24 4.27
C PHE A 223 3.04 -27.92 3.98
N ASP A 224 4.12 -27.37 4.52
CA ASP A 224 5.45 -27.97 4.44
C ASP A 224 5.63 -29.09 5.46
N TRP A 225 5.36 -30.32 5.04
CA TRP A 225 5.53 -31.52 5.87
C TRP A 225 6.98 -32.02 5.97
N SER A 226 7.95 -31.36 5.34
CA SER A 226 9.33 -31.84 5.34
C SER A 226 10.02 -31.72 6.70
N ASN A 227 9.57 -30.79 7.53
CA ASN A 227 10.15 -30.45 8.82
C ASN A 227 9.46 -31.10 10.04
N THR A 228 8.41 -31.90 9.82
CA THR A 228 7.78 -32.69 10.89
C THR A 228 8.47 -34.04 11.01
N SER A 229 9.28 -34.20 12.06
CA SER A 229 9.71 -35.52 12.52
C SER A 229 8.49 -36.26 13.09
N ASP A 230 7.91 -37.16 12.28
CA ASP A 230 6.87 -38.10 12.71
C ASP A 230 7.32 -38.93 13.94
#